data_AF-A0A2E7EJK3-F1
#
_entry.id   AF-A0A2E7EJK3-F1
#
_cell.length_a   1.000
_cell.length_b   1.000
_cell.length_c   1.000
_cell.angle_alpha   90.00
_cell.angle_beta   90.00
_cell.angle_gamma   90.00
#
_symmetry.space_group_name_H-M   'P 1'
#
loop_
_entity.id
_entity.type
_entity.pdbx_description
1 polymer ?
#
loop_
_entity_poly.entity_id
_entity_poly.type
_entity_poly.pdbx_seq_one_letter_code
_entity_poly.pdbx_strand_id
1 'polypeptide(L)'
;MKIKALTLCIAMVCCTPTLFAGVVADSVADWSESGTQGENGWTYGYYAPATPDAVYSTGDFQAFEGPTWIWNGNAWDEANADGNNQPWTVVNKEGGHPNGDNNADGIQYAVRRWESSVSGNATITYNHAKQNVNCGNGSTAILYHNGAVINSSTISGGDGAGVVNSSSVSLQAGDLVDLALSPLGDDGTFVDGCDGSLFGMSVDLAVETISVNFGADQPNAAGSAVTGAAGVLGVSNWNNTSGQNGSAADLIDASGAATGASVEWTSNNTWASQGRGEDNNTAPEGNNRNLMTGYLDTNADDPNSVTVSGLPFEGEYNVYVYTKGGVNGRGGDYTIGDKTVSHVDVSAFNGDFVFGSEGDVLVFTGLSGESFTLTGQPTTGGPPRAPINGIEVSTVLVPEPTSLVLVGMGLLAFFGFRRRQK
;
A
#
# COMPACT_ATOMS: atom_id res chain seq x y z
N MET A 1 -50.70 24.24 -1.15
CA MET A 1 -49.66 23.38 -1.73
C MET A 1 -48.66 23.07 -0.62
N LYS A 2 -48.74 21.88 -0.01
CA LYS A 2 -47.91 21.49 1.14
C LYS A 2 -46.63 20.85 0.61
N ILE A 3 -45.47 21.47 0.83
CA ILE A 3 -44.17 20.88 0.51
C ILE A 3 -43.79 19.98 1.70
N LYS A 4 -43.75 18.67 1.46
CA LYS A 4 -43.21 17.67 2.40
C LYS A 4 -41.68 17.77 2.31
N ALA A 5 -41.03 18.02 3.46
CA ALA A 5 -39.59 17.84 3.58
C ALA A 5 -39.29 16.34 3.49
N LEU A 6 -38.48 15.96 2.50
CA LEU A 6 -37.95 14.61 2.34
C LEU A 6 -36.66 14.56 3.17
N THR A 7 -36.71 13.93 4.33
CA THR A 7 -35.52 13.63 5.13
C THR A 7 -34.71 12.57 4.37
N LEU A 8 -33.55 12.96 3.87
CA LEU A 8 -32.57 12.05 3.29
C LEU A 8 -31.84 11.35 4.44
N CYS A 9 -32.20 10.09 4.70
CA CYS A 9 -31.36 9.20 5.50
C CYS A 9 -30.08 8.90 4.71
N ILE A 10 -28.97 9.50 5.11
CA ILE A 10 -27.64 9.06 4.69
C ILE A 10 -27.38 7.76 5.46
N ALA A 11 -27.52 6.63 4.77
CA ALA A 11 -27.01 5.36 5.26
C ALA A 11 -25.48 5.50 5.31
N MET A 12 -24.92 5.54 6.51
CA MET A 12 -23.49 5.42 6.75
C MET A 12 -23.10 4.00 6.32
N VAL A 13 -22.57 3.88 5.11
CA VAL A 13 -21.94 2.64 4.64
C VAL A 13 -20.73 2.45 5.54
N CYS A 14 -20.81 1.45 6.42
CA CYS A 14 -19.67 0.94 7.17
C CYS A 14 -18.70 0.34 6.14
N CYS A 15 -17.79 1.19 5.64
CA CYS A 15 -16.70 0.75 4.81
C CYS A 15 -15.70 0.10 5.76
N THR A 16 -15.72 -1.22 5.86
CA THR A 16 -14.61 -1.96 6.45
C THR A 16 -13.38 -1.63 5.60
N PRO A 17 -12.31 -1.03 6.15
CA PRO A 17 -11.08 -0.86 5.41
C PRO A 17 -10.48 -2.26 5.24
N THR A 18 -10.75 -2.88 4.10
CA THR A 18 -9.94 -4.01 3.63
C THR A 18 -8.57 -3.43 3.34
N LEU A 19 -7.52 -3.87 4.04
CA LEU A 19 -6.15 -3.52 3.66
C LEU A 19 -5.89 -4.10 2.30
N PHE A 20 -5.78 -3.23 1.33
CA PHE A 20 -5.06 -3.53 0.12
C PHE A 20 -3.63 -3.09 0.36
N ALA A 21 -2.65 -3.97 0.11
CA ALA A 21 -1.42 -3.49 -0.53
C ALA A 21 -1.88 -2.74 -1.78
N GLY A 22 -1.55 -1.47 -1.86
CA GLY A 22 -2.07 -0.58 -2.90
C GLY A 22 -1.09 -0.59 -4.04
N VAL A 23 -1.58 -0.95 -5.23
CA VAL A 23 -0.86 -0.65 -6.47
C VAL A 23 -0.67 0.86 -6.53
N VAL A 24 0.58 1.31 -6.37
CA VAL A 24 0.95 2.74 -6.42
C VAL A 24 1.41 3.15 -7.82
N ALA A 25 1.72 2.18 -8.68
CA ALA A 25 2.01 2.39 -10.09
C ALA A 25 1.74 1.11 -10.89
N ASP A 26 1.23 1.23 -12.11
CA ASP A 26 1.07 0.14 -13.08
C ASP A 26 1.23 0.68 -14.51
N SER A 27 2.28 0.23 -15.20
CA SER A 27 2.65 0.78 -16.52
C SER A 27 1.60 0.60 -17.62
N VAL A 28 0.63 -0.31 -17.43
CA VAL A 28 -0.44 -0.57 -18.40
C VAL A 28 -1.69 0.22 -18.00
N ALA A 29 -2.04 0.23 -16.72
CA ALA A 29 -3.19 0.98 -16.21
C ALA A 29 -2.97 2.50 -16.28
N ASP A 30 -1.74 2.95 -16.00
CA ASP A 30 -1.34 4.36 -15.95
C ASP A 30 -0.89 4.91 -17.31
N TRP A 31 -0.96 4.11 -18.37
CA TRP A 31 -0.51 4.45 -19.72
C TRP A 31 -1.12 5.76 -20.23
N SER A 32 -0.28 6.63 -20.79
CA SER A 32 -0.76 7.86 -21.42
C SER A 32 -1.39 7.58 -22.79
N GLU A 33 -2.72 7.69 -22.88
CA GLU A 33 -3.46 7.60 -24.15
C GLU A 33 -3.14 8.77 -25.11
N SER A 34 -2.51 9.84 -24.59
CA SER A 34 -2.12 11.02 -25.37
C SER A 34 -0.64 11.05 -25.74
N GLY A 35 0.17 10.12 -25.23
CA GLY A 35 1.62 10.16 -25.39
C GLY A 35 2.27 11.29 -24.59
N THR A 36 1.74 11.65 -23.44
CA THR A 36 2.35 12.63 -22.54
C THR A 36 3.41 11.94 -21.69
N GLN A 37 4.69 12.34 -21.85
CA GLN A 37 5.78 11.88 -20.99
C GLN A 37 5.62 12.43 -19.57
N GLY A 38 5.94 11.61 -18.56
CA GLY A 38 5.83 11.94 -17.13
C GLY A 38 4.40 11.81 -16.57
N GLU A 39 3.40 11.44 -17.37
CA GLU A 39 2.04 11.23 -16.88
C GLU A 39 2.02 10.07 -15.87
N ASN A 40 1.41 10.29 -14.70
CA ASN A 40 1.38 9.34 -13.58
C ASN A 40 2.77 8.86 -13.13
N GLY A 41 3.82 9.67 -13.32
CA GLY A 41 5.20 9.33 -12.97
C GLY A 41 5.91 8.43 -14.00
N TRP A 42 5.27 8.12 -15.13
CA TRP A 42 5.80 7.24 -16.16
C TRP A 42 6.47 8.02 -17.29
N THR A 43 7.71 7.65 -17.62
CA THR A 43 8.43 8.11 -18.81
C THR A 43 8.85 6.91 -19.64
N TYR A 44 8.65 6.98 -20.95
CA TYR A 44 8.95 5.90 -21.89
C TYR A 44 10.12 6.29 -22.76
N GLY A 45 11.03 5.35 -23.00
CA GLY A 45 12.26 5.65 -23.72
C GLY A 45 13.05 4.41 -24.06
N TYR A 46 14.33 4.62 -24.24
CA TYR A 46 15.28 3.57 -24.59
C TYR A 46 16.62 3.78 -23.88
N TYR A 47 17.39 2.71 -23.79
CA TYR A 47 18.78 2.73 -23.38
C TYR A 47 19.66 2.35 -24.57
N ALA A 48 20.53 3.28 -24.99
CA ALA A 48 21.49 3.10 -26.07
C ALA A 48 22.72 4.03 -25.90
N PRO A 49 23.91 3.65 -26.43
CA PRO A 49 24.21 2.34 -26.99
C PRO A 49 24.31 1.29 -25.89
N ALA A 50 23.48 0.24 -25.96
CA ALA A 50 23.69 -0.93 -25.13
C ALA A 50 24.81 -1.76 -25.76
N THR A 51 25.69 -2.33 -24.94
CA THR A 51 26.65 -3.35 -25.38
C THR A 51 26.60 -4.49 -24.38
N PRO A 52 27.05 -5.70 -24.74
CA PRO A 52 27.02 -6.85 -23.82
C PRO A 52 27.71 -6.57 -22.48
N ASP A 53 28.72 -5.70 -22.47
CA ASP A 53 29.49 -5.34 -21.28
C ASP A 53 29.08 -3.99 -20.65
N ALA A 54 28.10 -3.28 -21.22
CA ALA A 54 27.70 -1.98 -20.71
C ALA A 54 26.87 -2.12 -19.43
N VAL A 55 27.30 -1.42 -18.38
CA VAL A 55 26.54 -1.31 -17.13
C VAL A 55 25.60 -0.11 -17.25
N TYR A 56 24.30 -0.38 -17.15
CA TYR A 56 23.29 0.66 -17.18
C TYR A 56 23.40 1.59 -15.97
N SER A 57 23.29 2.89 -16.23
CA SER A 57 23.03 3.91 -15.22
C SER A 57 21.75 4.67 -15.57
N THR A 58 21.11 5.28 -14.57
CA THR A 58 19.85 6.00 -14.80
C THR A 58 20.00 7.18 -15.78
N GLY A 59 21.20 7.73 -15.92
CA GLY A 59 21.51 8.80 -16.87
C GLY A 59 21.66 8.35 -18.32
N ASP A 60 21.75 7.04 -18.58
CA ASP A 60 21.84 6.49 -19.94
C ASP A 60 20.47 6.31 -20.60
N PHE A 61 19.40 6.43 -19.82
CA PHE A 61 18.03 6.46 -20.32
C PHE A 61 17.78 7.72 -21.16
N GLN A 62 17.24 7.50 -22.35
CA GLN A 62 16.82 8.55 -23.26
C GLN A 62 15.31 8.44 -23.46
N ALA A 63 14.57 9.46 -23.04
CA ALA A 63 13.13 9.53 -23.28
C ALA A 63 12.83 9.58 -24.78
N PHE A 64 11.71 9.00 -25.20
CA PHE A 64 11.21 9.15 -26.56
C PHE A 64 10.74 10.60 -26.77
N GLU A 65 11.57 11.37 -27.44
CA GLU A 65 11.34 12.78 -27.74
C GLU A 65 11.95 13.18 -29.09
N GLY A 66 11.55 14.37 -29.56
CA GLY A 66 12.13 14.99 -30.76
C GLY A 66 11.56 14.45 -32.07
N PRO A 67 12.19 14.80 -33.21
CA PRO A 67 11.66 14.43 -34.53
C PRO A 67 11.89 12.96 -34.89
N THR A 68 12.74 12.25 -34.13
CA THR A 68 13.08 10.83 -34.37
C THR A 68 12.02 9.91 -33.76
N TRP A 69 11.55 10.23 -32.56
CA TRP A 69 10.60 9.38 -31.83
C TRP A 69 9.24 10.08 -31.75
N ILE A 70 8.23 9.46 -32.35
CA ILE A 70 6.89 10.01 -32.42
C ILE A 70 5.92 9.18 -31.58
N TRP A 71 4.97 9.89 -31.01
CA TRP A 71 3.72 9.30 -30.58
C TRP A 71 2.82 9.12 -31.81
N ASN A 72 2.50 7.87 -32.16
CA ASN A 72 1.65 7.56 -33.31
C ASN A 72 0.15 7.43 -32.96
N GLY A 73 -0.23 7.73 -31.71
CA GLY A 73 -1.58 7.55 -31.18
C GLY A 73 -1.77 6.29 -30.33
N ASN A 74 -0.90 5.29 -30.47
CA ASN A 74 -0.97 4.03 -29.71
C ASN A 74 0.37 3.59 -29.11
N ALA A 75 1.48 4.07 -29.66
CA ALA A 75 2.82 3.69 -29.27
C ALA A 75 3.80 4.86 -29.45
N TRP A 76 4.88 4.80 -28.67
CA TRP A 76 6.13 5.45 -28.98
C TRP A 76 6.91 4.59 -29.96
N ASP A 77 7.18 5.16 -31.12
CA ASP A 77 7.78 4.48 -32.27
C ASP A 77 8.63 5.50 -33.05
N GLU A 78 9.48 5.02 -33.95
CA GLU A 78 10.29 5.90 -34.78
C GLU A 78 9.45 6.58 -35.88
N ALA A 79 9.73 7.85 -36.15
CA ALA A 79 8.98 8.73 -37.05
C ALA A 79 8.93 8.27 -38.51
N ASN A 80 9.92 7.50 -38.95
CA ASN A 80 10.16 7.23 -40.36
C ASN A 80 10.07 5.77 -40.76
N ALA A 81 9.47 4.87 -39.97
CA ALA A 81 9.46 3.42 -40.20
C ALA A 81 9.03 3.03 -41.65
N ASP A 82 10.01 2.96 -42.58
CA ASP A 82 9.80 2.73 -44.02
C ASP A 82 10.28 1.34 -44.48
N GLY A 83 10.59 0.49 -43.50
CA GLY A 83 10.63 -0.97 -43.65
C GLY A 83 11.95 -1.56 -44.14
N ASN A 84 13.04 -0.79 -44.29
CA ASN A 84 14.29 -1.34 -44.84
C ASN A 84 15.59 -1.10 -44.06
N ASN A 85 15.70 -0.19 -43.09
CA ASN A 85 16.88 -0.09 -42.20
C ASN A 85 16.70 0.95 -41.07
N GLN A 86 16.02 0.61 -39.98
CA GLN A 86 15.63 1.59 -38.95
C GLN A 86 15.50 0.93 -37.55
N PRO A 87 15.83 1.61 -36.44
CA PRO A 87 15.74 1.01 -35.11
C PRO A 87 14.32 0.62 -34.73
N TRP A 88 14.11 -0.66 -34.42
CA TRP A 88 12.79 -1.24 -34.10
C TRP A 88 12.37 -1.01 -32.64
N THR A 89 12.91 0.02 -31.97
CA THR A 89 12.66 0.20 -30.54
C THR A 89 11.29 0.82 -30.33
N VAL A 90 10.36 0.04 -29.81
CA VAL A 90 8.95 0.44 -29.65
C VAL A 90 8.52 0.21 -28.22
N VAL A 91 7.72 1.13 -27.67
CA VAL A 91 6.92 0.89 -26.46
C VAL A 91 5.47 1.27 -26.74
N ASN A 92 4.57 0.32 -26.54
CA ASN A 92 3.12 0.52 -26.59
C ASN A 92 2.51 0.20 -25.22
N LYS A 93 1.18 0.31 -25.09
CA LYS A 93 0.50 0.12 -23.80
C LYS A 93 0.88 -1.17 -23.07
N GLU A 94 0.86 -2.31 -23.76
CA GLU A 94 1.00 -3.65 -23.16
C GLU A 94 2.38 -4.29 -23.41
N GLY A 95 3.19 -3.72 -24.30
CA GLY A 95 4.44 -4.33 -24.72
C GLY A 95 5.33 -3.41 -25.55
N GLY A 96 6.15 -4.01 -26.40
CA GLY A 96 7.12 -3.30 -27.21
C GLY A 96 8.07 -4.22 -27.96
N HIS A 97 9.15 -3.64 -28.46
CA HIS A 97 10.17 -4.33 -29.23
C HIS A 97 11.53 -3.68 -28.93
N PRO A 98 12.59 -4.44 -28.62
CA PRO A 98 13.96 -3.92 -28.52
C PRO A 98 14.61 -3.78 -29.91
N ASN A 99 15.76 -3.13 -30.04
CA ASN A 99 16.53 -3.14 -31.28
C ASN A 99 17.83 -3.91 -31.12
N GLY A 100 18.12 -4.80 -32.07
CA GLY A 100 19.23 -5.74 -32.01
C GLY A 100 20.51 -5.27 -32.70
N ASP A 101 21.59 -6.02 -32.48
CA ASP A 101 22.91 -5.79 -33.11
C ASP A 101 22.95 -6.07 -34.62
N ASN A 102 21.90 -6.70 -35.15
CA ASN A 102 21.65 -6.93 -36.56
C ASN A 102 21.12 -5.68 -37.31
N ASN A 103 20.95 -4.55 -36.63
CA ASN A 103 20.55 -3.26 -37.21
C ASN A 103 21.69 -2.24 -37.16
N ALA A 104 21.66 -1.25 -38.06
CA ALA A 104 22.74 -0.27 -38.20
C ALA A 104 22.95 0.61 -36.94
N ASP A 105 21.89 0.80 -36.15
CA ASP A 105 21.87 1.64 -34.95
C ASP A 105 22.36 0.92 -33.69
N GLY A 106 22.70 -0.37 -33.80
CA GLY A 106 23.18 -1.20 -32.70
C GLY A 106 22.11 -1.50 -31.66
N ILE A 107 22.53 -2.06 -30.52
CA ILE A 107 21.60 -2.57 -29.51
C ILE A 107 20.92 -1.40 -28.78
N GLN A 108 19.59 -1.45 -28.68
CA GLN A 108 18.78 -0.53 -27.89
C GLN A 108 17.76 -1.32 -27.06
N TYR A 109 17.66 -1.01 -25.78
CA TYR A 109 16.63 -1.60 -24.93
C TYR A 109 15.42 -0.68 -24.89
N ALA A 110 14.21 -1.21 -25.03
CA ALA A 110 12.99 -0.46 -24.81
C ALA A 110 12.73 -0.36 -23.29
N VAL A 111 12.47 0.84 -22.76
CA VAL A 111 12.42 1.07 -21.31
C VAL A 111 11.13 1.78 -20.90
N ARG A 112 10.48 1.23 -19.86
CA ARG A 112 9.45 1.91 -19.06
C ARG A 112 10.09 2.37 -17.76
N ARG A 113 10.14 3.68 -17.52
CA ARG A 113 10.66 4.29 -16.29
C ARG A 113 9.51 4.81 -15.45
N TRP A 114 9.48 4.43 -14.18
CA TRP A 114 8.66 5.07 -13.17
C TRP A 114 9.54 5.83 -12.17
N GLU A 115 9.21 7.09 -11.93
CA GLU A 115 9.77 7.87 -10.83
C GLU A 115 8.86 7.75 -9.61
N SER A 116 9.39 7.21 -8.52
CA SER A 116 8.61 6.92 -7.33
C SER A 116 8.12 8.19 -6.67
N SER A 117 6.81 8.30 -6.45
CA SER A 117 6.24 9.39 -5.66
C SER A 117 6.05 9.03 -4.18
N VAL A 118 6.35 7.78 -3.81
CA VAL A 118 6.11 7.23 -2.47
C VAL A 118 7.40 6.74 -1.83
N SER A 119 7.40 6.66 -0.51
CA SER A 119 8.46 6.02 0.27
C SER A 119 7.91 4.81 1.02
N GLY A 120 8.71 3.76 1.18
CA GLY A 120 8.36 2.57 1.95
C GLY A 120 8.74 1.28 1.24
N ASN A 121 8.55 0.16 1.94
CA ASN A 121 8.79 -1.15 1.36
C ASN A 121 7.74 -1.47 0.28
N ALA A 122 8.18 -1.89 -0.91
CA ALA A 122 7.32 -2.21 -2.03
C ALA A 122 7.69 -3.57 -2.63
N THR A 123 6.73 -4.18 -3.33
CA THR A 123 6.95 -5.30 -4.23
C THR A 123 6.74 -4.81 -5.65
N ILE A 124 7.77 -4.90 -6.48
CA ILE A 124 7.65 -4.65 -7.91
C ILE A 124 7.39 -5.98 -8.59
N THR A 125 6.32 -6.07 -9.37
CA THR A 125 5.97 -7.24 -10.18
C THR A 125 6.05 -6.87 -11.64
N TYR A 126 6.71 -7.68 -12.47
CA TYR A 126 6.72 -7.48 -13.92
C TYR A 126 6.28 -8.75 -14.65
N ASN A 127 5.67 -8.54 -15.81
CA ASN A 127 5.37 -9.60 -16.77
C ASN A 127 6.27 -9.49 -17.99
N HIS A 128 6.59 -10.62 -18.61
CA HIS A 128 7.36 -10.68 -19.86
C HIS A 128 6.98 -11.91 -20.66
N ALA A 129 6.48 -11.74 -21.88
CA ALA A 129 6.08 -12.85 -22.76
C ALA A 129 6.32 -12.49 -24.24
N LYS A 130 6.61 -13.48 -25.09
CA LYS A 130 6.75 -13.26 -26.53
C LYS A 130 5.38 -13.03 -27.18
N GLN A 131 5.25 -12.00 -28.02
CA GLN A 131 4.09 -11.84 -28.90
C GLN A 131 4.30 -12.60 -30.22
N ASN A 132 5.53 -12.59 -30.74
CA ASN A 132 5.88 -13.19 -32.02
C ASN A 132 6.51 -14.58 -31.84
N VAL A 133 5.69 -15.58 -31.50
CA VAL A 133 6.15 -16.91 -31.04
C VAL A 133 6.65 -17.88 -32.13
N ASN A 134 6.66 -17.47 -33.40
CA ASN A 134 6.97 -18.38 -34.53
C ASN A 134 8.43 -18.30 -35.01
N CYS A 135 9.23 -17.43 -34.41
CA CYS A 135 10.61 -17.12 -34.82
C CYS A 135 11.36 -16.42 -33.67
N GLY A 136 12.64 -16.12 -33.91
CA GLY A 136 13.50 -15.46 -32.92
C GLY A 136 14.17 -16.40 -31.93
N ASN A 137 15.20 -15.89 -31.28
CA ASN A 137 15.95 -16.51 -30.19
C ASN A 137 15.45 -16.05 -28.80
N GLY A 138 14.53 -15.08 -28.75
CA GLY A 138 13.92 -14.63 -27.51
C GLY A 138 14.48 -13.30 -27.05
N SER A 139 13.97 -12.82 -25.91
CA SER A 139 14.30 -11.52 -25.37
C SER A 139 14.51 -11.61 -23.86
N THR A 140 15.01 -10.53 -23.25
CA THR A 140 15.26 -10.45 -21.81
C THR A 140 14.57 -9.23 -21.21
N ALA A 141 13.75 -9.43 -20.18
CA ALA A 141 13.29 -8.35 -19.32
C ALA A 141 14.28 -8.14 -18.16
N ILE A 142 14.62 -6.89 -17.87
CA ILE A 142 15.56 -6.51 -16.81
C ILE A 142 14.92 -5.42 -15.97
N LEU A 143 14.79 -5.67 -14.67
CA LEU A 143 14.26 -4.73 -13.70
C LEU A 143 15.41 -4.06 -12.95
N TYR A 144 15.42 -2.73 -12.96
CA TYR A 144 16.39 -1.89 -12.26
C TYR A 144 15.73 -1.05 -11.18
N HIS A 145 16.46 -0.84 -10.08
CA HIS A 145 16.17 0.18 -9.08
C HIS A 145 17.39 1.08 -8.94
N ASN A 146 17.23 2.37 -9.23
CA ASN A 146 18.30 3.37 -9.27
C ASN A 146 19.51 2.93 -10.11
N GLY A 147 19.25 2.26 -11.23
CA GLY A 147 20.28 1.76 -12.16
C GLY A 147 20.91 0.42 -11.77
N ALA A 148 20.66 -0.10 -10.58
CA ALA A 148 21.12 -1.43 -10.18
C ALA A 148 20.12 -2.51 -10.61
N VAL A 149 20.60 -3.59 -11.22
CA VAL A 149 19.76 -4.75 -11.58
C VAL A 149 19.28 -5.44 -10.30
N ILE A 150 17.97 -5.57 -10.15
CA ILE A 150 17.34 -6.30 -9.03
C ILE A 150 16.67 -7.60 -9.49
N ASN A 151 16.28 -7.69 -10.76
CA ASN A 151 15.74 -8.91 -11.35
C ASN A 151 15.99 -8.94 -12.87
N SER A 152 16.05 -10.13 -13.45
CA SER A 152 16.11 -10.31 -14.90
C SER A 152 15.59 -11.69 -15.30
N SER A 153 14.92 -11.76 -16.45
CA SER A 153 14.47 -13.02 -17.04
C SER A 153 14.61 -13.02 -18.55
N THR A 154 15.35 -13.99 -19.07
CA THR A 154 15.38 -14.32 -20.50
C THR A 154 14.34 -15.39 -20.79
N ILE A 155 13.56 -15.20 -21.85
CA ILE A 155 12.58 -16.18 -22.35
C ILE A 155 12.90 -16.56 -23.79
N SER A 156 12.65 -17.82 -24.15
CA SER A 156 12.87 -18.33 -25.52
C SER A 156 11.94 -17.68 -26.55
N GLY A 157 12.35 -17.64 -27.83
CA GLY A 157 11.56 -17.03 -28.91
C GLY A 157 10.13 -17.53 -29.07
N GLY A 158 9.88 -18.81 -28.75
CA GLY A 158 8.56 -19.44 -28.79
C GLY A 158 7.70 -19.29 -27.53
N ASP A 159 8.18 -18.59 -26.50
CA ASP A 159 7.52 -18.56 -25.19
C ASP A 159 6.46 -17.46 -25.09
N GLY A 160 5.27 -17.76 -25.62
CA GLY A 160 4.10 -16.90 -25.50
C GLY A 160 3.39 -16.95 -24.15
N ALA A 161 3.76 -17.89 -23.27
CA ALA A 161 3.25 -17.92 -21.90
C ALA A 161 4.02 -16.93 -21.03
N GLY A 162 5.34 -16.87 -21.23
CA GLY A 162 6.23 -15.94 -20.57
C GLY A 162 6.36 -16.18 -19.07
N VAL A 163 6.71 -15.12 -18.35
CA VAL A 163 6.96 -15.13 -16.91
C VAL A 163 6.27 -13.95 -16.22
N VAL A 164 5.99 -14.15 -14.94
CA VAL A 164 5.66 -13.09 -13.98
C VAL A 164 6.62 -13.24 -12.82
N ASN A 165 7.45 -12.23 -12.59
CA ASN A 165 8.44 -12.21 -11.52
C ASN A 165 8.21 -11.01 -10.60
N SER A 166 8.62 -11.14 -9.35
CA SER A 166 8.51 -10.07 -8.37
C SER A 166 9.83 -9.86 -7.61
N SER A 167 10.00 -8.66 -7.06
CA SER A 167 11.15 -8.30 -6.23
C SER A 167 10.75 -7.26 -5.19
N SER A 168 11.18 -7.47 -3.96
CA SER A 168 10.96 -6.52 -2.87
C SER A 168 12.06 -5.46 -2.85
N VAL A 169 11.67 -4.20 -2.72
CA VAL A 169 12.56 -3.04 -2.66
C VAL A 169 12.12 -2.10 -1.54
N SER A 170 13.03 -1.30 -1.03
CA SER A 170 12.69 -0.15 -0.18
C SER A 170 12.79 1.09 -1.05
N LEU A 171 11.66 1.76 -1.27
CA LEU A 171 11.57 2.96 -2.12
C LEU A 171 11.71 4.22 -1.28
N GLN A 172 12.32 5.22 -1.89
CA GLN A 172 12.22 6.62 -1.49
C GLN A 172 11.55 7.42 -2.60
N ALA A 173 10.80 8.45 -2.24
CA ALA A 173 10.30 9.41 -3.22
C ALA A 173 11.46 10.00 -4.05
N GLY A 174 11.33 9.94 -5.38
CA GLY A 174 12.36 10.29 -6.37
C GLY A 174 13.20 9.11 -6.85
N ASP A 175 13.06 7.91 -6.27
CA ASP A 175 13.73 6.70 -6.78
C ASP A 175 13.25 6.35 -8.19
N LEU A 176 14.16 5.86 -9.03
CA LEU A 176 13.85 5.43 -10.38
C LEU A 176 13.75 3.91 -10.45
N VAL A 177 12.61 3.42 -10.95
CA VAL A 177 12.40 2.01 -11.26
C VAL A 177 12.26 1.87 -12.77
N ASP A 178 13.14 1.09 -13.39
CA ASP A 178 13.15 0.88 -14.84
C ASP A 178 12.88 -0.59 -15.16
N LEU A 179 11.90 -0.85 -16.02
CA LEU A 179 11.75 -2.14 -16.69
C LEU A 179 12.24 -2.00 -18.12
N ALA A 180 13.36 -2.65 -18.43
CA ALA A 180 13.94 -2.68 -19.76
C ALA A 180 13.66 -4.01 -20.47
N LEU A 181 13.37 -3.94 -21.76
CA LEU A 181 13.30 -5.07 -22.67
C LEU A 181 14.55 -5.04 -23.57
N SER A 182 15.35 -6.08 -23.48
CA SER A 182 16.60 -6.30 -24.22
C SER A 182 16.42 -7.38 -25.30
N PRO A 183 17.11 -7.27 -26.46
CA PRO A 183 17.09 -8.31 -27.50
C PRO A 183 18.02 -9.49 -27.17
N LEU A 184 18.56 -9.56 -25.94
CA LEU A 184 19.33 -10.71 -25.50
C LEU A 184 18.43 -11.95 -25.47
N GLY A 185 18.66 -12.89 -26.38
CA GLY A 185 17.97 -14.16 -26.45
C GLY A 185 18.61 -15.26 -25.60
N ASP A 186 17.97 -16.42 -25.57
CA ASP A 186 18.42 -17.58 -24.78
C ASP A 186 19.68 -18.27 -25.35
N ASP A 187 20.04 -17.92 -26.59
CA ASP A 187 21.29 -18.32 -27.25
C ASP A 187 22.47 -17.39 -26.95
N GLY A 188 22.25 -16.31 -26.18
CA GLY A 188 23.26 -15.34 -25.78
C GLY A 188 23.59 -14.29 -26.85
N THR A 189 22.84 -14.22 -27.95
CA THR A 189 22.99 -13.20 -29.00
C THR A 189 21.96 -12.08 -28.85
N PHE A 190 22.24 -10.93 -29.47
CA PHE A 190 21.41 -9.72 -29.38
C PHE A 190 20.64 -9.44 -30.68
N VAL A 191 20.28 -10.49 -31.43
CA VAL A 191 19.47 -10.35 -32.63
C VAL A 191 18.01 -10.12 -32.25
N ASP A 192 17.34 -9.15 -32.87
CA ASP A 192 15.97 -8.75 -32.50
C ASP A 192 14.88 -9.37 -33.39
N GLY A 193 15.23 -10.40 -34.15
CA GLY A 193 14.30 -11.05 -35.07
C GLY A 193 13.09 -11.60 -34.32
N CYS A 194 11.90 -11.05 -34.58
CA CYS A 194 10.66 -11.43 -33.90
C CYS A 194 10.64 -11.08 -32.40
N ASP A 195 11.26 -9.97 -32.01
CA ASP A 195 11.37 -9.57 -30.60
C ASP A 195 10.21 -8.81 -29.95
N GLY A 196 9.11 -8.65 -30.70
CA GLY A 196 7.84 -8.17 -30.16
C GLY A 196 7.42 -8.96 -28.92
N SER A 197 7.30 -8.27 -27.80
CA SER A 197 7.07 -8.87 -26.47
C SER A 197 6.05 -8.06 -25.68
N LEU A 198 5.19 -8.76 -24.93
CA LEU A 198 4.43 -8.16 -23.83
C LEU A 198 5.41 -7.91 -22.69
N PHE A 199 5.42 -6.71 -22.15
CA PHE A 199 6.17 -6.39 -20.94
C PHE A 199 5.59 -5.15 -20.26
N GLY A 200 5.41 -5.27 -18.95
CA GLY A 200 4.87 -4.23 -18.09
C GLY A 200 5.24 -4.52 -16.64
N MET A 201 5.15 -3.51 -15.79
CA MET A 201 5.33 -3.67 -14.35
C MET A 201 4.25 -2.95 -13.54
N SER A 202 3.99 -3.47 -12.35
CA SER A 202 3.24 -2.85 -11.27
C SER A 202 4.11 -2.75 -10.02
N VAL A 203 3.81 -1.76 -9.18
CA VAL A 203 4.46 -1.52 -7.90
C VAL A 203 3.40 -1.53 -6.82
N ASP A 204 3.51 -2.47 -5.89
CA ASP A 204 2.62 -2.61 -4.74
C ASP A 204 3.34 -2.14 -3.48
N LEU A 205 2.86 -1.05 -2.87
CA LEU A 205 3.43 -0.58 -1.60
C LEU A 205 2.90 -1.45 -0.45
N ALA A 206 3.81 -1.92 0.40
CA ALA A 206 3.47 -2.69 1.58
C ALA A 206 2.86 -1.77 2.65
N VAL A 207 1.79 -2.24 3.29
CA VAL A 207 1.29 -1.61 4.50
C VAL A 207 2.17 -2.04 5.66
N GLU A 208 2.94 -1.11 6.21
CA GLU A 208 3.79 -1.38 7.36
C GLU A 208 2.91 -1.32 8.62
N THR A 209 3.01 -2.36 9.46
CA THR A 209 2.16 -2.49 10.65
C THR A 209 2.97 -2.97 11.84
N ILE A 210 2.78 -2.33 12.99
CA ILE A 210 3.27 -2.79 14.29
C ILE A 210 2.05 -3.06 15.18
N SER A 211 1.97 -4.25 15.74
CA SER A 211 0.82 -4.72 16.52
C SER A 211 1.23 -5.13 17.93
N VAL A 212 0.45 -4.72 18.93
CA VAL A 212 0.72 -5.01 20.34
C VAL A 212 -0.54 -5.59 20.97
N ASN A 213 -0.39 -6.74 21.63
CA ASN A 213 -1.43 -7.38 22.43
C ASN A 213 -1.13 -7.16 23.92
N PHE A 214 -2.07 -6.57 24.66
CA PHE A 214 -1.95 -6.29 26.08
C PHE A 214 -2.70 -7.30 26.93
N GLY A 215 -2.19 -7.54 28.15
CA GLY A 215 -2.77 -8.53 29.05
C GLY A 215 -2.75 -9.94 28.46
N ALA A 216 -1.75 -10.27 27.62
CA ALA A 216 -1.62 -11.58 26.97
C ALA A 216 -1.46 -12.74 27.97
N ASP A 217 -1.20 -12.44 29.24
CA ASP A 217 -1.18 -13.38 30.37
C ASP A 217 -2.57 -13.66 30.97
N GLN A 218 -3.62 -12.96 30.51
CA GLN A 218 -4.99 -13.10 31.02
C GLN A 218 -5.86 -14.01 30.14
N PRO A 219 -6.86 -14.70 30.72
CA PRO A 219 -7.01 -14.95 32.15
C PRO A 219 -5.88 -15.86 32.66
N ASN A 220 -5.40 -15.62 33.89
CA ASN A 220 -4.35 -16.43 34.53
C ASN A 220 -4.54 -17.95 34.27
N ALA A 221 -3.48 -18.62 33.80
CA ALA A 221 -3.39 -20.03 33.39
C ALA A 221 -3.86 -20.41 31.96
N ALA A 222 -4.57 -19.53 31.24
CA ALA A 222 -5.02 -19.77 29.86
C ALA A 222 -4.64 -18.63 28.90
N GLY A 223 -3.51 -17.95 29.19
CA GLY A 223 -3.10 -16.65 28.62
C GLY A 223 -3.48 -16.42 27.17
N SER A 224 -4.01 -15.23 26.89
CA SER A 224 -4.55 -14.80 25.61
C SER A 224 -3.49 -14.32 24.61
N ALA A 225 -2.36 -15.01 24.53
CA ALA A 225 -1.34 -14.70 23.55
C ALA A 225 -1.86 -14.91 22.11
N VAL A 226 -1.48 -13.99 21.23
CA VAL A 226 -1.76 -14.06 19.79
C VAL A 226 -0.54 -14.65 19.11
N THR A 227 -0.71 -15.78 18.42
CA THR A 227 0.39 -16.53 17.79
C THR A 227 0.18 -16.77 16.30
N GLY A 228 -0.73 -16.03 15.69
CA GLY A 228 -1.04 -16.08 14.26
C GLY A 228 -2.01 -14.96 13.88
N ALA A 229 -2.55 -15.04 12.66
CA ALA A 229 -3.39 -14.00 12.08
C ALA A 229 -4.52 -13.55 13.02
N ALA A 230 -4.52 -12.27 13.37
CA ALA A 230 -5.52 -11.64 14.22
C ALA A 230 -5.73 -10.17 13.86
N GLY A 231 -6.76 -9.56 14.45
CA GLY A 231 -7.06 -8.14 14.27
C GLY A 231 -7.75 -7.85 12.94
N VAL A 232 -8.15 -6.59 12.76
CA VAL A 232 -8.78 -6.07 11.56
C VAL A 232 -7.82 -6.06 10.38
N LEU A 233 -6.50 -5.96 10.64
CA LEU A 233 -5.49 -6.05 9.59
C LEU A 233 -5.04 -7.49 9.29
N GLY A 234 -5.44 -8.47 10.10
CA GLY A 234 -5.15 -9.88 9.89
C GLY A 234 -3.66 -10.25 9.99
N VAL A 235 -2.85 -9.41 10.63
CA VAL A 235 -1.40 -9.62 10.74
C VAL A 235 -1.08 -10.80 11.66
N SER A 236 -0.02 -11.53 11.32
CA SER A 236 0.32 -12.79 12.01
C SER A 236 1.35 -12.62 13.13
N ASN A 237 2.13 -11.54 13.11
CA ASN A 237 3.18 -11.27 14.08
C ASN A 237 2.70 -10.20 15.07
N TRP A 238 2.61 -10.57 16.35
CA TRP A 238 2.11 -9.71 17.42
C TRP A 238 3.10 -9.62 18.58
N ASN A 239 3.30 -8.40 19.08
CA ASN A 239 4.06 -8.15 20.30
C ASN A 239 3.16 -8.42 21.52
N ASN A 240 3.28 -9.62 22.10
CA ASN A 240 2.49 -10.01 23.28
C ASN A 240 3.13 -9.47 24.57
N THR A 241 2.39 -8.62 25.29
CA THR A 241 2.82 -7.99 26.54
C THR A 241 2.01 -8.51 27.72
N SER A 242 2.56 -8.39 28.93
CA SER A 242 1.94 -8.96 30.14
C SER A 242 2.00 -8.01 31.33
N GLY A 243 1.03 -8.17 32.24
CA GLY A 243 0.94 -7.36 33.46
C GLY A 243 0.39 -5.94 33.23
N GLN A 244 -0.01 -5.31 34.34
CA GLN A 244 -0.71 -4.00 34.32
C GLN A 244 0.18 -2.81 33.94
N ASN A 245 1.47 -2.88 34.24
CA ASN A 245 2.44 -1.83 33.91
C ASN A 245 3.67 -2.50 33.33
N GLY A 246 4.27 -1.90 32.31
CA GLY A 246 5.47 -2.43 31.71
C GLY A 246 5.94 -1.66 30.50
N SER A 247 7.02 -2.17 29.92
CA SER A 247 7.62 -1.65 28.70
C SER A 247 8.16 -2.79 27.84
N ALA A 248 8.10 -2.64 26.52
CA ALA A 248 8.75 -3.50 25.55
C ALA A 248 9.48 -2.63 24.52
N ALA A 249 10.67 -3.05 24.11
CA ALA A 249 11.47 -2.42 23.07
C ALA A 249 11.65 -3.40 21.91
N ASP A 250 12.22 -2.91 20.80
CA ASP A 250 12.49 -3.68 19.59
C ASP A 250 11.23 -4.40 19.07
N LEU A 251 10.09 -3.69 19.05
CA LEU A 251 8.82 -4.26 18.64
C LEU A 251 8.93 -4.82 17.23
N ILE A 252 8.38 -6.02 17.01
CA ILE A 252 8.36 -6.63 15.68
C ILE A 252 7.22 -6.06 14.84
N ASP A 253 7.47 -5.91 13.54
CA ASP A 253 6.45 -5.56 12.55
C ASP A 253 5.65 -6.78 12.08
N ALA A 254 4.71 -6.55 11.16
CA ALA A 254 3.88 -7.60 10.57
C ALA A 254 4.66 -8.67 9.79
N SER A 255 5.89 -8.37 9.33
CA SER A 255 6.78 -9.35 8.70
C SER A 255 7.52 -10.22 9.74
N GLY A 256 7.56 -9.78 11.00
CA GLY A 256 8.28 -10.40 12.10
C GLY A 256 9.70 -9.84 12.29
N ALA A 257 10.07 -8.79 11.54
CA ALA A 257 11.34 -8.11 11.72
C ALA A 257 11.27 -7.14 12.91
N ALA A 258 12.34 -7.08 13.70
CA ALA A 258 12.46 -6.10 14.78
C ALA A 258 12.58 -4.68 14.21
N THR A 259 11.88 -3.74 14.84
CA THR A 259 11.91 -2.31 14.49
C THR A 259 12.61 -1.50 15.58
N GLY A 260 12.76 -0.18 15.37
CA GLY A 260 13.18 0.74 16.43
C GLY A 260 12.08 1.12 17.43
N ALA A 261 10.86 0.63 17.23
CA ALA A 261 9.72 1.03 18.04
C ALA A 261 9.72 0.36 19.42
N SER A 262 9.13 1.06 20.38
CA SER A 262 8.93 0.63 21.75
C SER A 262 7.54 1.03 22.23
N VAL A 263 7.06 0.35 23.27
CA VAL A 263 5.81 0.65 23.95
C VAL A 263 5.99 0.63 25.46
N GLU A 264 5.41 1.60 26.14
CA GLU A 264 5.25 1.63 27.60
C GLU A 264 3.76 1.72 27.91
N TRP A 265 3.29 0.99 28.92
CA TRP A 265 1.89 1.03 29.34
C TRP A 265 1.75 1.08 30.84
N THR A 266 0.65 1.68 31.28
CA THR A 266 0.25 1.76 32.68
C THR A 266 -1.26 1.56 32.82
N SER A 267 -1.69 0.73 33.76
CA SER A 267 -3.10 0.56 34.09
C SER A 267 -3.28 0.27 35.58
N ASN A 268 -4.51 0.46 36.07
CA ASN A 268 -4.83 0.14 37.47
C ASN A 268 -4.78 -1.37 37.71
N ASN A 269 -5.15 -2.17 36.71
CA ASN A 269 -5.19 -3.62 36.78
C ASN A 269 -5.12 -4.25 35.37
N THR A 270 -5.04 -5.58 35.30
CA THR A 270 -5.38 -6.36 34.10
C THR A 270 -6.60 -7.23 34.38
N TRP A 271 -7.41 -7.47 33.36
CA TRP A 271 -8.55 -8.37 33.48
C TRP A 271 -8.78 -9.17 32.19
N ALA A 272 -9.85 -9.96 32.15
CA ALA A 272 -10.20 -10.79 31.01
C ALA A 272 -11.70 -10.68 30.72
N SER A 273 -12.06 -10.71 29.44
CA SER A 273 -13.47 -10.76 29.01
C SER A 273 -14.09 -12.16 29.11
N GLN A 274 -13.33 -13.14 29.61
CA GLN A 274 -13.76 -14.52 29.82
C GLN A 274 -13.28 -15.04 31.18
N GLY A 275 -14.14 -15.83 31.83
CA GLY A 275 -13.87 -16.40 33.14
C GLY A 275 -14.12 -15.41 34.30
N ARG A 276 -13.91 -15.87 35.54
CA ARG A 276 -14.17 -15.10 36.78
C ARG A 276 -15.62 -14.56 36.90
N GLY A 277 -16.58 -15.17 36.18
CA GLY A 277 -17.98 -14.76 36.17
C GLY A 277 -18.33 -13.70 35.13
N GLU A 278 -17.38 -13.33 34.26
CA GLU A 278 -17.56 -12.42 33.14
C GLU A 278 -17.29 -13.18 31.83
N ASP A 279 -18.29 -13.30 30.96
CA ASP A 279 -18.20 -14.04 29.69
C ASP A 279 -18.73 -13.14 28.57
N ASN A 280 -17.94 -12.12 28.22
CA ASN A 280 -18.27 -11.11 27.23
C ASN A 280 -17.54 -11.32 25.90
N ASN A 281 -16.93 -12.49 25.70
CA ASN A 281 -16.32 -12.88 24.44
C ASN A 281 -16.76 -14.31 24.11
N THR A 282 -17.64 -14.42 23.12
CA THR A 282 -18.26 -15.66 22.64
C THR A 282 -17.67 -16.13 21.30
N ALA A 283 -16.60 -15.48 20.84
CA ALA A 283 -15.92 -15.85 19.62
C ALA A 283 -15.45 -17.31 19.64
N PRO A 284 -15.43 -18.00 18.50
CA PRO A 284 -14.79 -19.31 18.38
C PRO A 284 -13.32 -19.27 18.81
N GLU A 285 -12.76 -20.40 19.23
CA GLU A 285 -11.32 -20.51 19.53
C GLU A 285 -10.48 -20.04 18.33
N GLY A 286 -9.53 -19.15 18.58
CA GLY A 286 -8.70 -18.54 17.55
C GLY A 286 -8.02 -17.27 18.02
N ASN A 287 -7.14 -16.72 17.20
CA ASN A 287 -6.32 -15.57 17.59
C ASN A 287 -7.13 -14.28 17.79
N ASN A 288 -8.23 -14.07 17.06
CA ASN A 288 -9.14 -12.93 17.32
C ASN A 288 -9.79 -13.04 18.70
N ARG A 289 -10.19 -14.25 19.10
CA ARG A 289 -10.69 -14.49 20.46
C ARG A 289 -9.61 -14.17 21.49
N ASN A 290 -8.37 -14.62 21.25
CA ASN A 290 -7.24 -14.33 22.14
C ASN A 290 -7.00 -12.82 22.26
N LEU A 291 -6.90 -12.11 21.13
CA LEU A 291 -6.75 -10.66 21.12
C LEU A 291 -7.83 -9.96 21.96
N MET A 292 -9.10 -10.35 21.82
CA MET A 292 -10.22 -9.72 22.55
C MET A 292 -10.47 -10.33 23.94
N THR A 293 -9.52 -11.08 24.50
CA THR A 293 -9.68 -11.73 25.82
C THR A 293 -9.03 -10.92 26.94
N GLY A 294 -7.71 -10.83 26.97
CA GLY A 294 -6.98 -10.06 27.97
C GLY A 294 -7.01 -8.56 27.68
N TYR A 295 -6.98 -7.73 28.73
CA TYR A 295 -6.93 -6.27 28.57
C TYR A 295 -6.33 -5.54 29.77
N LEU A 296 -5.82 -4.33 29.51
CA LEU A 296 -5.52 -3.31 30.51
C LEU A 296 -6.83 -2.76 31.07
N ASP A 297 -7.06 -2.93 32.37
CA ASP A 297 -8.28 -2.54 33.07
C ASP A 297 -8.07 -1.23 33.84
N THR A 298 -9.03 -0.32 33.71
CA THR A 298 -9.13 0.89 34.52
C THR A 298 -9.92 0.61 35.79
N ASN A 299 -9.82 1.50 36.78
CA ASN A 299 -10.87 1.57 37.79
C ASN A 299 -12.00 2.52 37.32
N ALA A 300 -12.83 3.02 38.25
CA ALA A 300 -13.96 3.89 37.90
C ALA A 300 -13.56 5.35 37.60
N ASP A 301 -12.36 5.77 38.01
CA ASP A 301 -11.95 7.16 38.05
C ASP A 301 -10.61 7.39 37.32
N ASP A 302 -9.66 6.48 37.51
CA ASP A 302 -8.29 6.59 37.02
C ASP A 302 -8.17 6.03 35.58
N PRO A 303 -7.44 6.72 34.69
CA PRO A 303 -7.20 6.26 33.34
C PRO A 303 -6.12 5.16 33.25
N ASN A 304 -6.08 4.47 32.10
CA ASN A 304 -4.89 3.75 31.64
C ASN A 304 -4.19 4.54 30.53
N SER A 305 -2.94 4.19 30.25
CA SER A 305 -2.16 4.80 29.17
C SER A 305 -1.27 3.80 28.44
N VAL A 306 -1.09 4.01 27.15
CA VAL A 306 -0.17 3.29 26.26
C VAL A 306 0.59 4.33 25.45
N THR A 307 1.92 4.39 25.62
CA THR A 307 2.80 5.28 24.87
C THR A 307 3.66 4.45 23.92
N VAL A 308 3.53 4.71 22.62
CA VAL A 308 4.37 4.13 21.57
C VAL A 308 5.40 5.17 21.14
N SER A 309 6.65 4.77 20.97
CA SER A 309 7.77 5.65 20.60
C SER A 309 8.71 4.98 19.61
N GLY A 310 9.39 5.76 18.77
CA GLY A 310 10.34 5.26 17.78
C GLY A 310 9.68 4.53 16.61
N LEU A 311 8.46 4.94 16.23
CA LEU A 311 7.80 4.39 15.05
C LEU A 311 8.67 4.64 13.80
N PRO A 312 8.94 3.62 12.97
CA PRO A 312 9.79 3.74 11.79
C PRO A 312 9.04 4.29 10.57
N PHE A 313 7.80 4.75 10.74
CA PHE A 313 6.92 5.10 9.64
C PHE A 313 7.22 6.50 9.10
N GLU A 314 7.34 6.59 7.79
CA GLU A 314 7.38 7.86 7.06
C GLU A 314 5.94 8.29 6.74
N GLY A 315 5.55 9.51 7.13
CA GLY A 315 4.23 10.09 6.80
C GLY A 315 3.11 9.79 7.81
N GLU A 316 1.87 9.69 7.29
CA GLU A 316 0.68 9.48 8.12
C GLU A 316 0.43 7.99 8.42
N TYR A 317 -0.07 7.72 9.62
CA TYR A 317 -0.48 6.38 10.05
C TYR A 317 -1.85 6.42 10.75
N ASN A 318 -2.47 5.24 10.80
CA ASN A 318 -3.67 4.97 11.57
C ASN A 318 -3.34 4.14 12.81
N VAL A 319 -4.07 4.35 13.90
CA VAL A 319 -4.03 3.51 15.09
C VAL A 319 -5.41 2.88 15.29
N TYR A 320 -5.46 1.55 15.24
CA TYR A 320 -6.62 0.73 15.58
C TYR A 320 -6.50 0.33 17.04
N VAL A 321 -7.50 0.62 17.86
CA VAL A 321 -7.54 0.31 19.29
C VAL A 321 -8.64 -0.70 19.56
N TYR A 322 -8.27 -1.84 20.14
CA TYR A 322 -9.20 -2.89 20.50
C TYR A 322 -9.72 -2.68 21.92
N THR A 323 -11.04 -2.57 22.07
CA THR A 323 -11.70 -2.14 23.31
C THR A 323 -12.82 -3.09 23.70
N LYS A 324 -12.49 -4.11 24.49
CA LYS A 324 -13.43 -5.11 24.99
C LYS A 324 -13.23 -5.40 26.46
N GLY A 325 -14.28 -5.17 27.24
CA GLY A 325 -14.32 -5.47 28.66
C GLY A 325 -15.06 -6.76 28.96
N GLY A 326 -15.09 -7.17 30.23
CA GLY A 326 -15.87 -8.33 30.68
C GLY A 326 -17.37 -8.06 30.93
N VAL A 327 -17.83 -6.81 30.83
CA VAL A 327 -19.23 -6.45 31.10
C VAL A 327 -19.74 -5.39 30.12
N ASN A 328 -20.85 -5.68 29.44
CA ASN A 328 -21.56 -4.74 28.58
C ASN A 328 -22.11 -3.53 29.36
N GLY A 329 -22.26 -2.41 28.67
CA GLY A 329 -22.74 -1.13 29.19
C GLY A 329 -21.65 -0.33 29.90
N ARG A 330 -20.38 -0.72 29.79
CA ARG A 330 -19.23 0.01 30.33
C ARG A 330 -18.35 0.53 29.20
N GLY A 331 -17.73 1.68 29.43
CA GLY A 331 -16.96 2.36 28.40
C GLY A 331 -16.23 3.60 28.92
N GLY A 332 -15.65 4.33 27.98
CA GLY A 332 -14.81 5.48 28.26
C GLY A 332 -14.43 6.26 27.02
N ASP A 333 -13.69 7.34 27.24
CA ASP A 333 -13.15 8.19 26.19
C ASP A 333 -11.69 7.84 25.95
N TYR A 334 -11.36 7.55 24.69
CA TYR A 334 -10.01 7.22 24.25
C TYR A 334 -9.43 8.40 23.52
N THR A 335 -8.21 8.80 23.86
CA THR A 335 -7.60 10.02 23.32
C THR A 335 -6.18 9.77 22.83
N ILE A 336 -5.86 10.27 21.63
CA ILE A 336 -4.52 10.41 21.09
C ILE A 336 -4.35 11.85 20.62
N GLY A 337 -3.43 12.60 21.24
CA GLY A 337 -3.24 14.01 20.94
C GLY A 337 -4.51 14.83 21.20
N ASP A 338 -5.04 15.47 20.16
CA ASP A 338 -6.26 16.28 20.19
C ASP A 338 -7.52 15.50 19.75
N LYS A 339 -7.37 14.24 19.35
CA LYS A 339 -8.47 13.38 18.88
C LYS A 339 -9.00 12.56 20.04
N THR A 340 -10.31 12.62 20.29
CA THR A 340 -11.00 11.81 21.29
C THR A 340 -12.14 11.04 20.65
N VAL A 341 -12.24 9.75 20.96
CA VAL A 341 -13.33 8.86 20.54
C VAL A 341 -13.98 8.24 21.78
N SER A 342 -15.27 8.48 21.96
CA SER A 342 -16.06 7.83 23.02
C SER A 342 -16.42 6.40 22.62
N HIS A 343 -16.41 5.50 23.59
CA HIS A 343 -16.76 4.09 23.40
C HIS A 343 -17.61 3.54 24.54
N VAL A 344 -18.52 2.63 24.21
CA VAL A 344 -19.27 1.79 25.13
C VAL A 344 -19.39 0.38 24.57
N ASP A 345 -19.05 -0.61 25.38
CA ASP A 345 -19.20 -2.02 25.02
C ASP A 345 -20.69 -2.41 25.08
N VAL A 346 -21.33 -2.75 23.96
CA VAL A 346 -22.78 -3.03 23.91
C VAL A 346 -23.13 -4.51 23.74
N SER A 347 -22.22 -5.34 23.26
CA SER A 347 -22.49 -6.74 22.92
C SER A 347 -21.23 -7.60 23.03
N ALA A 348 -21.40 -8.87 23.40
CA ALA A 348 -20.29 -9.82 23.45
C ALA A 348 -19.58 -9.94 22.10
N PHE A 349 -18.25 -10.01 22.13
CA PHE A 349 -17.44 -10.18 20.92
C PHE A 349 -17.68 -11.59 20.37
N ASN A 350 -18.17 -11.68 19.13
CA ASN A 350 -18.57 -12.94 18.51
C ASN A 350 -17.55 -13.49 17.50
N GLY A 351 -16.43 -12.79 17.29
CA GLY A 351 -15.39 -13.12 16.33
C GLY A 351 -15.29 -12.13 15.16
N ASP A 352 -16.33 -11.34 14.94
CA ASP A 352 -16.39 -10.29 13.91
C ASP A 352 -16.16 -8.93 14.55
N PHE A 353 -15.17 -8.18 14.07
CA PHE A 353 -14.87 -6.85 14.59
C PHE A 353 -15.92 -5.82 14.15
N VAL A 354 -16.51 -5.13 15.12
CA VAL A 354 -17.39 -3.97 14.87
C VAL A 354 -16.60 -2.69 15.10
N PHE A 355 -16.66 -1.76 14.15
CA PHE A 355 -16.01 -0.45 14.29
C PHE A 355 -16.91 0.58 14.97
N GLY A 356 -16.30 1.53 15.66
CA GLY A 356 -16.95 2.74 16.15
C GLY A 356 -17.29 2.74 17.63
N SER A 357 -18.04 3.75 18.07
CA SER A 357 -18.29 4.03 19.50
C SER A 357 -19.06 2.95 20.26
N GLU A 358 -19.74 2.05 19.56
CA GLU A 358 -20.43 0.89 20.15
C GLU A 358 -19.82 -0.44 19.68
N GLY A 359 -18.64 -0.39 19.07
CA GLY A 359 -17.95 -1.55 18.52
C GLY A 359 -16.79 -2.04 19.38
N ASP A 360 -16.05 -2.99 18.84
CA ASP A 360 -14.84 -3.58 19.42
C ASP A 360 -13.57 -2.82 19.06
N VAL A 361 -13.62 -1.97 18.02
CA VAL A 361 -12.45 -1.30 17.45
C VAL A 361 -12.70 0.20 17.22
N LEU A 362 -11.80 1.02 17.76
CA LEU A 362 -11.72 2.45 17.50
C LEU A 362 -10.57 2.76 16.54
N VAL A 363 -10.72 3.76 15.68
CA VAL A 363 -9.69 4.13 14.70
C VAL A 363 -9.34 5.60 14.85
N PHE A 364 -8.06 5.88 15.06
CA PHE A 364 -7.50 7.22 15.00
C PHE A 364 -6.74 7.35 13.68
N THR A 365 -7.18 8.27 12.82
CA THR A 365 -6.61 8.47 11.48
C THR A 365 -5.86 9.79 11.37
N GLY A 366 -4.95 9.87 10.39
CA GLY A 366 -4.16 11.08 10.12
C GLY A 366 -3.27 11.46 11.30
N LEU A 367 -2.69 10.46 11.97
CA LEU A 367 -1.63 10.65 12.96
C LEU A 367 -0.29 10.71 12.22
N SER A 368 0.68 11.41 12.80
CA SER A 368 2.03 11.55 12.22
C SER A 368 3.08 11.73 13.33
N GLY A 369 4.34 11.55 12.96
CA GLY A 369 5.48 11.60 13.88
C GLY A 369 5.89 10.23 14.41
N GLU A 370 6.93 10.19 15.24
CA GLU A 370 7.55 8.94 15.68
C GLU A 370 6.95 8.37 16.97
N SER A 371 5.96 9.04 17.56
CA SER A 371 5.41 8.66 18.88
C SER A 371 3.98 9.13 19.08
N PHE A 372 3.22 8.39 19.88
CA PHE A 372 1.93 8.84 20.39
C PHE A 372 1.65 8.25 21.78
N THR A 373 0.75 8.90 22.53
CA THR A 373 0.16 8.36 23.75
C THR A 373 -1.33 8.19 23.56
N LEU A 374 -1.81 6.96 23.75
CA LEU A 374 -3.22 6.60 23.88
C LEU A 374 -3.58 6.59 25.37
N THR A 375 -4.64 7.31 25.73
CA THR A 375 -5.20 7.31 27.10
C THR A 375 -6.64 6.84 27.05
N GLY A 376 -6.99 5.84 27.88
CA GLY A 376 -8.37 5.40 28.10
C GLY A 376 -8.90 5.94 29.41
N GLN A 377 -9.83 6.91 29.35
CA GLN A 377 -10.47 7.49 30.53
C GLN A 377 -11.84 6.84 30.75
N PRO A 378 -12.08 6.16 31.89
CA PRO A 378 -13.40 5.59 32.18
C PRO A 378 -14.44 6.70 32.40
N THR A 379 -15.44 6.80 31.52
CA THR A 379 -16.49 7.84 31.57
C THR A 379 -17.91 7.32 31.40
N THR A 380 -18.10 6.08 30.93
CA THR A 380 -19.43 5.53 30.58
C THR A 380 -19.74 4.25 31.34
N GLY A 381 -20.94 4.15 31.92
CA GLY A 381 -21.43 2.95 32.61
C GLY A 381 -21.26 2.95 34.13
N GLY A 382 -21.73 1.89 34.79
CA GLY A 382 -21.74 1.74 36.25
C GLY A 382 -21.14 0.42 36.74
N PRO A 383 -19.91 0.39 37.28
CA PRO A 383 -18.89 1.45 37.18
C PRO A 383 -18.35 1.59 35.74
N PRO A 384 -17.82 2.76 35.36
CA PRO A 384 -17.22 2.94 34.05
C PRO A 384 -15.88 2.21 33.93
N ARG A 385 -15.51 1.84 32.68
CA ARG A 385 -14.29 1.11 32.33
C ARG A 385 -13.81 1.47 30.93
N ALA A 386 -12.52 1.71 30.74
CA ALA A 386 -11.92 1.96 29.43
C ALA A 386 -10.88 0.85 29.08
N PRO A 387 -11.32 -0.37 28.75
CA PRO A 387 -10.41 -1.49 28.48
C PRO A 387 -9.59 -1.30 27.19
N ILE A 388 -8.30 -1.63 27.23
CA ILE A 388 -7.44 -1.72 26.04
C ILE A 388 -6.91 -3.14 25.92
N ASN A 389 -7.35 -3.87 24.90
CA ASN A 389 -6.88 -5.23 24.61
C ASN A 389 -5.61 -5.22 23.78
N GLY A 390 -5.53 -4.31 22.81
CA GLY A 390 -4.42 -4.27 21.85
C GLY A 390 -4.48 -3.04 20.97
N ILE A 391 -3.42 -2.86 20.19
CA ILE A 391 -3.36 -1.85 19.13
C ILE A 391 -2.73 -2.43 17.87
N GLU A 392 -3.12 -1.89 16.71
CA GLU A 392 -2.36 -1.98 15.46
C GLU A 392 -2.06 -0.57 14.98
N VAL A 393 -0.79 -0.28 14.69
CA VAL A 393 -0.34 0.98 14.11
C VAL A 393 0.07 0.69 12.68
N SER A 394 -0.57 1.32 11.70
CA SER A 394 -0.43 1.00 10.30
C SER A 394 -0.18 2.23 9.46
N THR A 395 0.76 2.20 8.53
CA THR A 395 0.92 3.26 7.54
C THR A 395 -0.34 3.43 6.71
N VAL A 396 -0.61 4.66 6.28
CA VAL A 396 -1.63 4.94 5.29
C VAL A 396 -0.98 4.84 3.91
N LEU A 397 -1.50 3.95 3.07
CA LEU A 397 -1.16 4.02 1.65
C LEU A 397 -1.77 5.30 1.10
N VAL A 398 -0.93 6.18 0.58
CA VAL A 398 -1.38 7.34 -0.18
C VAL A 398 -1.35 6.92 -1.65
N PRO A 399 -2.47 6.43 -2.23
CA PRO A 399 -2.60 6.46 -3.67
C PRO A 399 -2.65 7.94 -4.08
N GLU A 400 -1.83 8.32 -5.06
CA GLU A 400 -1.85 9.69 -5.60
C GLU A 400 -3.29 10.13 -5.87
N PRO A 401 -3.66 11.40 -5.61
CA PRO A 401 -4.87 11.94 -6.18
C PRO A 401 -4.72 11.83 -7.69
N THR A 402 -5.44 10.88 -8.32
CA THR A 402 -5.64 10.86 -9.78
C THR A 402 -5.92 12.30 -10.17
N SER A 403 -4.99 12.91 -10.89
CA SER A 403 -4.91 14.35 -11.14
C SER A 403 -6.30 14.97 -11.11
N LEU A 404 -6.61 15.65 -10.01
CA LEU A 404 -7.90 16.32 -9.82
C LEU A 404 -7.87 17.45 -10.83
N VAL A 405 -8.34 17.17 -12.05
CA VAL A 405 -8.59 18.17 -13.08
C VAL A 405 -9.55 19.13 -12.41
N LEU A 406 -8.99 20.25 -11.97
CA LEU A 406 -9.71 21.42 -11.54
C LEU A 406 -10.46 21.91 -12.78
N VAL A 407 -11.59 21.27 -13.11
CA VAL A 407 -12.53 21.77 -14.09
C VAL A 407 -13.06 23.05 -13.50
N GLY A 408 -12.41 24.16 -13.88
CA GLY A 408 -12.79 25.50 -13.49
C GLY A 408 -14.27 25.67 -13.73
N MET A 409 -14.98 26.05 -12.67
CA MET A 409 -16.33 26.63 -12.76
C MET A 409 -16.25 27.96 -13.52
N GLY A 410 -16.16 27.85 -14.85
CA GLY A 410 -15.87 28.97 -15.73
C GLY A 410 -16.72 29.00 -17.00
N LEU A 411 -17.92 28.40 -17.02
CA LEU A 411 -18.85 28.57 -18.13
C LEU A 411 -20.30 28.52 -17.64
N LEU A 412 -20.83 29.66 -17.17
CA LEU A 412 -22.27 29.97 -17.18
C LEU A 412 -22.50 31.46 -16.85
N ALA A 413 -22.04 32.36 -17.73
CA ALA A 413 -22.49 33.76 -17.68
C ALA A 413 -22.27 34.52 -19.01
N PHE A 414 -22.74 33.99 -20.14
CA PHE A 414 -23.01 34.85 -21.30
C PHE A 414 -24.28 34.42 -22.02
N PHE A 415 -25.42 34.76 -21.44
CA PHE A 415 -26.61 35.11 -22.21
C PHE A 415 -27.31 36.33 -21.61
N GLY A 416 -27.12 37.45 -22.30
CA GLY A 416 -28.15 38.43 -22.60
C GLY A 416 -28.66 39.30 -21.45
N PHE A 417 -28.22 40.56 -21.42
CA PHE A 417 -29.14 41.71 -21.45
C PHE A 417 -28.34 42.99 -21.76
N ARG A 418 -28.42 43.48 -22.99
CA ARG A 418 -28.30 44.92 -23.26
C ARG A 418 -29.53 45.39 -24.04
N ARG A 419 -30.48 45.93 -23.28
CA ARG A 419 -31.55 46.78 -23.80
C ARG A 419 -30.95 48.10 -24.31
N ARG A 420 -31.45 48.54 -25.46
CA ARG A 420 -31.27 49.87 -26.03
C ARG A 420 -31.63 50.96 -25.03
N GLN A 421 -30.86 52.06 -25.04
CA GLN A 421 -31.44 53.40 -24.96
C GLN A 421 -30.63 54.40 -25.80
N LYS A 422 -31.43 55.17 -26.57
CA LYS A 422 -31.17 56.36 -27.40
C LYS A 422 -30.41 56.16 -28.69
#